data_AF-A0A6C0EEU3-F1
#
_entry.id   AF-A0A6C0EEU3-F1
#
_cell.length_a   1.000
_cell.length_b   1.000
_cell.length_c   1.000
_cell.angle_alpha   90.00
_cell.angle_beta   90.00
_cell.angle_gamma   90.00
#
_symmetry.space_group_name_H-M   'P 1'
#
loop_
_entity.id
_entity.type
_entity.pdbx_description
1 polymer ?
#
loop_
_entity_poly.entity_id
_entity_poly.type
_entity_poly.pdbx_seq_one_letter_code
_entity_poly.pdbx_strand_id
1 'polypeptide(L)'
;MEIVTINNINYVPGDFILKNAPIYSHRCRSSRELIKTKNIDETKYIFAKLINDTWIQAEGKSIKFDKIMIKEDIIKDIPELNNSNQIISNEDGIEQAPEIINLNDVEKFKDNEGNILDIETRGVRESDKIYFKVKDVSNGFSMINLYKNITDKDTLYKINKDYKYFMTNISHSVVINSDKNTDNSDKNSDKTNQKSNATTTIKKELFLTYEGMLRVLFVSRNNKTSSFIKWATEKLFTIQMGSEEKKEELGTEILNVNIKSYRAVFKSYASKFPCIYLLELGTVKNLRDTFNIQYNIDNNLIVYKYGFTDDLERRLIEHNNDYGKLKNVNIFLSIFNIIDVKYTSEAENDLRQFFKNLNKILSIDGRKELIVLNNEELKTVKREYKHIGNDYIGSTQGLQDKIKELEIKILELQNEIKDNKNKYELDLLKKDMIIQEQQSQIKYKDLELEFKDLKLSNYVNN
;
A
#
# COMPACT_ATOMS: atom_id res chain seq x y z
N MET A 1 5.31 34.82 6.23
CA MET A 1 4.23 35.82 6.02
C MET A 1 4.88 37.20 6.16
N GLU A 2 4.79 38.05 5.14
CA GLU A 2 5.41 39.38 5.17
C GLU A 2 4.45 40.35 5.88
N ILE A 3 4.82 40.81 7.08
CA ILE A 3 4.03 41.73 7.88
C ILE A 3 4.74 43.10 7.85
N VAL A 4 3.98 44.14 7.53
CA VAL A 4 4.43 45.52 7.48
C VAL A 4 3.72 46.30 8.59
N THR A 5 4.47 46.91 9.50
CA THR A 5 3.91 47.72 10.58
C THR A 5 3.95 49.20 10.20
N ILE A 6 2.79 49.86 10.18
CA ILE A 6 2.64 51.30 9.92
C ILE A 6 1.80 51.88 11.05
N ASN A 7 2.28 52.93 11.73
CA ASN A 7 1.60 53.58 12.85
C ASN A 7 1.14 52.59 13.95
N ASN A 8 2.01 51.65 14.33
CA ASN A 8 1.74 50.57 15.31
C ASN A 8 0.61 49.60 14.95
N ILE A 9 0.19 49.55 13.67
CA ILE A 9 -0.77 48.57 13.16
C ILE A 9 -0.08 47.65 12.16
N ASN A 10 -0.32 46.35 12.28
CA ASN A 10 0.21 45.33 11.38
C ASN A 10 -0.67 45.17 10.14
N TYR A 11 -0.02 45.17 8.98
CA TYR A 11 -0.65 44.97 7.68
C TYR A 11 0.07 43.89 6.88
N VAL A 12 -0.64 43.32 5.92
CA VAL A 12 -0.13 42.41 4.92
C VAL A 12 -0.30 43.03 3.54
N PRO A 13 0.73 43.01 2.68
CA PRO A 13 0.60 43.49 1.31
C PRO A 13 -0.51 42.74 0.57
N GLY A 14 -1.41 43.44 -0.12
CA GLY A 14 -2.45 42.78 -0.92
C GLY A 14 -1.88 41.85 -1.99
N ASP A 15 -0.71 42.21 -2.54
CA ASP A 15 0.01 41.41 -3.54
C ASP A 15 0.48 40.06 -2.93
N PHE A 16 0.73 40.01 -1.61
CA PHE A 16 1.01 38.76 -0.89
C PHE A 16 -0.22 37.86 -0.83
N ILE A 17 -1.41 38.42 -0.56
CA ILE A 17 -2.66 37.65 -0.52
C ILE A 17 -2.97 37.06 -1.91
N LEU A 18 -2.85 37.86 -2.97
CA LEU A 18 -3.03 37.38 -4.34
C LEU A 18 -2.15 36.18 -4.70
N LYS A 19 -0.93 36.15 -4.15
CA LYS A 19 0.05 35.09 -4.44
C LYS A 19 -0.18 33.84 -3.59
N ASN A 20 -0.54 34.02 -2.31
CA ASN A 20 -0.55 32.93 -1.33
C ASN A 20 -1.96 32.44 -0.96
N ALA A 21 -3.01 33.15 -1.37
CA ALA A 21 -4.42 32.78 -1.19
C ALA A 21 -5.17 32.82 -2.54
N PRO A 22 -4.74 32.03 -3.53
CA PRO A 22 -5.20 32.17 -4.90
C PRO A 22 -6.68 31.79 -5.10
N ILE A 23 -7.27 30.92 -4.27
CA ILE A 23 -8.70 30.57 -4.30
C ILE A 23 -9.53 31.69 -3.69
N TYR A 24 -9.10 32.26 -2.57
CA TYR A 24 -9.70 33.45 -1.99
C TYR A 24 -9.65 34.59 -3.00
N SER A 25 -8.52 34.83 -3.65
CA SER A 25 -8.38 35.91 -4.62
C SER A 25 -8.85 35.55 -6.05
N HIS A 26 -9.64 34.49 -6.22
CA HIS A 26 -10.12 34.07 -7.53
C HIS A 26 -10.83 35.24 -8.26
N ARG A 27 -10.54 35.39 -9.57
CA ARG A 27 -10.99 36.51 -10.45
C ARG A 27 -10.42 37.90 -10.15
N CYS A 28 -9.54 38.06 -9.16
CA CYS A 28 -8.91 39.35 -8.88
C CYS A 28 -7.56 39.45 -9.62
N ARG A 29 -7.38 40.48 -10.45
CA ARG A 29 -6.13 40.74 -11.20
C ARG A 29 -5.16 41.63 -10.45
N SER A 30 -5.65 42.35 -9.44
CA SER A 30 -4.85 43.28 -8.64
C SER A 30 -5.40 43.40 -7.23
N SER A 31 -4.55 43.85 -6.30
CA SER A 31 -4.95 44.09 -4.92
C SER A 31 -6.10 45.09 -4.80
N ARG A 32 -6.19 46.05 -5.73
CA ARG A 32 -7.29 47.03 -5.80
C ARG A 32 -8.61 46.38 -6.20
N GLU A 33 -8.55 45.38 -7.07
CA GLU A 33 -9.73 44.59 -7.45
C GLU A 33 -10.13 43.64 -6.33
N LEU A 34 -9.17 43.06 -5.60
CA LEU A 34 -9.44 42.22 -4.43
C LEU A 34 -10.32 42.93 -3.38
N ILE A 35 -10.00 44.18 -3.03
CA ILE A 35 -10.81 44.97 -2.09
C ILE A 35 -12.25 45.11 -2.59
N LYS A 36 -12.42 45.42 -3.88
CA LYS A 36 -13.74 45.63 -4.48
C LYS A 36 -14.56 44.35 -4.55
N THR A 37 -13.96 43.26 -5.03
CA THR A 37 -14.63 41.96 -5.19
C THR A 37 -15.02 41.38 -3.83
N LYS A 38 -14.16 41.54 -2.82
CA LYS A 38 -14.39 41.02 -1.46
C LYS A 38 -15.13 41.98 -0.53
N ASN A 39 -15.52 43.16 -1.01
CA ASN A 39 -16.14 44.21 -0.21
C ASN A 39 -15.39 44.47 1.12
N ILE A 40 -14.06 44.61 1.04
CA ILE A 40 -13.24 44.90 2.23
C ILE A 40 -13.51 46.35 2.66
N ASP A 41 -13.93 46.52 3.92
CA ASP A 41 -14.23 47.80 4.53
C ASP A 41 -13.04 48.78 4.45
N GLU A 42 -13.32 50.06 4.17
CA GLU A 42 -12.30 51.12 4.04
C GLU A 42 -11.45 51.30 5.30
N THR A 43 -11.99 50.95 6.47
CA THR A 43 -11.25 50.96 7.75
C THR A 43 -10.25 49.82 7.90
N LYS A 44 -10.30 48.82 7.00
CA LYS A 44 -9.51 47.59 7.09
C LYS A 44 -8.36 47.51 6.08
N TYR A 45 -8.17 48.53 5.25
CA TYR A 45 -7.00 48.63 4.38
C TYR A 45 -6.47 50.07 4.34
N ILE A 46 -5.22 50.22 3.95
CA ILE A 46 -4.61 51.51 3.64
C ILE A 46 -3.85 51.43 2.32
N PHE A 47 -3.61 52.58 1.72
CA PHE A 47 -2.62 52.73 0.67
C PHE A 47 -1.28 53.10 1.29
N ALA A 48 -0.21 52.43 0.90
CA ALA A 48 1.14 52.71 1.35
C ALA A 48 2.12 52.77 0.18
N LYS A 49 3.13 53.63 0.30
CA LYS A 49 4.20 53.78 -0.67
C LYS A 49 5.54 53.49 0.02
N LEU A 50 6.42 52.80 -0.69
CA LEU A 50 7.79 52.56 -0.23
C LEU A 50 8.67 53.76 -0.59
N ILE A 51 9.24 54.43 0.41
CA ILE A 51 10.21 55.51 0.25
C ILE A 51 11.41 55.21 1.15
N ASN A 52 12.61 55.15 0.58
CA ASN A 52 13.86 54.84 1.29
C ASN A 52 13.72 53.59 2.20
N ASP A 53 13.24 52.49 1.60
CA ASP A 53 12.98 51.20 2.27
C ASP A 53 12.00 51.24 3.45
N THR A 54 11.28 52.34 3.63
CA THR A 54 10.26 52.50 4.67
C THR A 54 8.87 52.67 4.05
N TRP A 55 7.90 51.92 4.54
CA TRP A 55 6.51 52.05 4.12
C TRP A 55 5.85 53.24 4.82
N ILE A 56 5.31 54.17 4.02
CA ILE A 56 4.55 55.32 4.52
C ILE A 56 3.13 55.31 3.96
N GLN A 57 2.16 55.80 4.73
CA GLN A 57 0.77 55.90 4.30
C GLN A 57 0.61 56.92 3.16
N ALA A 58 -0.21 56.60 2.17
CA ALA A 58 -0.45 57.39 0.97
C ALA A 58 -1.96 57.63 0.75
N GLU A 59 -2.30 58.58 -0.12
CA GLU A 59 -3.69 58.92 -0.46
C GLU A 59 -4.31 57.95 -1.49
N GLY A 60 -3.54 57.02 -2.05
CA GLY A 60 -4.04 56.00 -2.99
C GLY A 60 -4.30 56.48 -4.41
N LYS A 61 -3.92 57.73 -4.74
CA LYS A 61 -4.08 58.35 -6.07
C LYS A 61 -3.19 57.71 -7.13
N SER A 62 -2.01 57.21 -6.76
CA SER A 62 -1.07 56.61 -7.71
C SER A 62 -1.27 55.10 -7.81
N ILE A 63 -1.78 54.63 -8.94
CA ILE A 63 -1.94 53.19 -9.22
C ILE A 63 -0.57 52.48 -9.30
N LYS A 64 0.47 53.19 -9.77
CA LYS A 64 1.81 52.61 -9.99
C LYS A 64 2.61 52.46 -8.69
N PHE A 65 2.50 53.42 -7.78
CA PHE A 65 3.36 53.52 -6.61
C PHE A 65 2.66 53.18 -5.29
N ASP A 66 1.35 53.41 -5.21
CA ASP A 66 0.61 53.18 -3.97
C ASP A 66 0.11 51.74 -3.95
N LYS A 67 0.71 50.95 -3.06
CA LYS A 67 0.36 49.56 -2.80
C LYS A 67 -0.71 49.46 -1.73
N ILE A 68 -1.50 48.39 -1.80
CA ILE A 68 -2.53 48.11 -0.82
C ILE A 68 -1.94 47.30 0.32
N MET A 69 -2.25 47.74 1.53
CA MET A 69 -1.90 47.08 2.78
C MET A 69 -3.21 46.75 3.50
N ILE A 70 -3.48 45.45 3.72
CA ILE A 70 -4.70 44.96 4.36
C ILE A 70 -4.36 44.62 5.81
N LYS A 71 -5.21 45.00 6.77
CA LYS A 71 -4.95 44.72 8.19
C LYS A 71 -4.84 43.21 8.43
N GLU A 72 -3.94 42.83 9.35
CA GLU A 72 -3.65 41.43 9.69
C GLU A 72 -4.89 40.67 10.21
N ASP A 73 -5.86 41.38 10.81
CA ASP A 73 -7.09 40.78 11.35
C ASP A 73 -7.92 40.03 10.29
N ILE A 74 -7.98 40.54 9.05
CA ILE A 74 -8.66 39.88 7.93
C ILE A 74 -8.00 38.56 7.56
N ILE A 75 -6.69 38.41 7.75
CA ILE A 75 -5.96 37.21 7.32
C ILE A 75 -6.42 35.98 8.10
N LYS A 76 -6.85 36.16 9.36
CA LYS A 76 -7.38 35.07 10.19
C LYS A 76 -8.63 34.44 9.59
N ASP A 77 -9.37 35.18 8.77
CA ASP A 77 -10.59 34.73 8.11
C ASP A 77 -10.34 34.12 6.73
N ILE A 78 -9.09 34.07 6.25
CA ILE A 78 -8.71 33.48 4.96
C ILE A 78 -8.20 32.05 5.16
N PRO A 79 -8.96 31.01 4.74
CA PRO A 79 -8.61 29.60 5.00
C PRO A 79 -7.24 29.19 4.46
N GLU A 80 -6.82 29.74 3.32
CA GLU A 80 -5.52 29.45 2.70
C GLU A 80 -4.32 30.02 3.49
N LEU A 81 -4.56 31.01 4.36
CA LEU A 81 -3.50 31.71 5.10
C LEU A 81 -3.54 31.44 6.61
N ASN A 82 -4.65 30.94 7.13
CA ASN A 82 -4.87 30.75 8.56
C ASN A 82 -4.50 29.33 9.07
N ASN A 83 -3.93 28.46 8.23
CA ASN A 83 -3.55 27.06 8.55
C ASN A 83 -4.68 26.25 9.24
N SER A 84 -5.94 26.61 9.02
CA SER A 84 -7.06 25.84 9.54
C SER A 84 -7.31 24.61 8.67
N ASN A 85 -7.66 23.45 9.27
CA ASN A 85 -8.08 22.25 8.53
C ASN A 85 -9.46 22.42 7.86
N GLN A 86 -9.84 23.64 7.50
CA GLN A 86 -11.12 23.94 6.87
C GLN A 86 -11.06 23.60 5.38
N ILE A 87 -12.21 23.22 4.82
CA ILE A 87 -12.36 23.02 3.39
C ILE A 87 -12.21 24.38 2.71
N ILE A 88 -11.17 24.54 1.89
CA ILE A 88 -10.92 25.76 1.14
C ILE A 88 -11.85 25.77 -0.07
N SER A 89 -12.73 26.77 -0.17
CA SER A 89 -13.65 26.95 -1.29
C SER A 89 -13.71 28.40 -1.76
N ASN A 90 -14.07 28.61 -3.03
CA ASN A 90 -14.34 29.95 -3.55
C ASN A 90 -15.74 30.45 -3.12
N GLU A 91 -16.09 31.69 -3.51
CA GLU A 91 -17.40 32.30 -3.24
C GLU A 91 -18.60 31.52 -3.80
N ASP A 92 -18.38 30.77 -4.89
CA ASP A 92 -19.41 29.92 -5.51
C ASP A 92 -19.55 28.56 -4.79
N GLY A 93 -18.84 28.33 -3.68
CA GLY A 93 -18.83 27.06 -2.93
C GLY A 93 -18.03 25.94 -3.59
N ILE A 94 -17.18 26.25 -4.57
CA ILE A 94 -16.33 25.29 -5.28
C ILE A 94 -15.04 25.09 -4.49
N GLU A 95 -14.80 23.84 -4.09
CA GLU A 95 -13.67 23.45 -3.27
C GLU A 95 -12.35 23.44 -4.05
N GLN A 96 -11.23 23.56 -3.32
CA GLN A 96 -9.91 23.24 -3.80
C GLN A 96 -9.84 21.78 -4.24
N ALA A 97 -9.16 21.52 -5.36
CA ALA A 97 -8.92 20.16 -5.80
C ALA A 97 -8.11 19.38 -4.74
N PRO A 98 -8.50 18.14 -4.42
CA PRO A 98 -7.71 17.28 -3.55
C PRO A 98 -6.30 17.02 -4.10
N GLU A 99 -5.46 16.41 -3.28
CA GLU A 99 -4.10 16.01 -3.69
C GLU A 99 -4.13 15.00 -4.84
N ILE A 100 -3.08 15.02 -5.67
CA ILE A 100 -2.91 14.09 -6.78
C ILE A 100 -2.51 12.72 -6.23
N ILE A 101 -3.18 11.67 -6.70
CA ILE A 101 -2.83 10.29 -6.40
C ILE A 101 -1.90 9.77 -7.50
N ASN A 102 -0.73 9.28 -7.09
CA ASN A 102 0.13 8.50 -7.98
C ASN A 102 -0.38 7.06 -8.04
N LEU A 103 -0.76 6.62 -9.24
CA LEU A 103 -1.23 5.27 -9.53
C LEU A 103 -0.12 4.45 -10.19
N ASN A 104 -0.02 3.18 -9.81
CA ASN A 104 0.82 2.21 -10.50
C ASN A 104 0.23 1.85 -11.86
N ASP A 105 1.05 1.40 -12.80
CA ASP A 105 0.63 1.04 -14.16
C ASP A 105 -0.48 -0.03 -14.22
N VAL A 106 -0.54 -0.91 -13.21
CA VAL A 106 -1.59 -1.93 -13.08
C VAL A 106 -2.94 -1.35 -12.61
N GLU A 107 -2.92 -0.17 -11.99
CA GLU A 107 -4.10 0.52 -11.44
C GLU A 107 -4.68 1.53 -12.43
N LYS A 108 -3.91 1.92 -13.44
CA LYS A 108 -4.34 2.88 -14.46
C LYS A 108 -5.30 2.26 -15.47
N PHE A 109 -6.20 3.08 -15.99
CA PHE A 109 -7.06 2.69 -17.10
C PHE A 109 -6.22 2.39 -18.34
N LYS A 110 -6.69 1.44 -19.15
CA LYS A 110 -6.05 1.06 -20.40
C LYS A 110 -7.02 1.19 -21.55
N ASP A 111 -6.51 1.50 -22.73
CA ASP A 111 -7.27 1.46 -23.96
C ASP A 111 -7.47 0.01 -24.47
N ASN A 112 -8.08 -0.11 -25.64
CA ASN A 112 -8.34 -1.42 -26.23
C ASN A 112 -7.07 -2.17 -26.68
N GLU A 113 -5.96 -1.47 -26.84
CA GLU A 113 -4.66 -2.02 -27.24
C GLU A 113 -3.80 -2.37 -26.01
N GLY A 114 -4.29 -2.07 -24.81
CA GLY A 114 -3.58 -2.28 -23.55
C GLY A 114 -2.66 -1.13 -23.15
N ASN A 115 -2.67 -0.02 -23.89
CA ASN A 115 -1.88 1.16 -23.58
C ASN A 115 -2.47 1.89 -22.38
N ILE A 116 -1.60 2.37 -21.50
CA ILE A 116 -1.99 3.12 -20.30
C ILE A 116 -2.54 4.48 -20.69
N LEU A 117 -3.70 4.82 -20.13
CA LEU A 117 -4.32 6.14 -20.25
C LEU A 117 -3.88 7.00 -19.07
N ASP A 118 -3.14 8.07 -19.36
CA ASP A 118 -2.69 9.01 -18.34
C ASP A 118 -3.83 9.97 -17.97
N ILE A 119 -4.52 9.65 -16.87
CA ILE A 119 -5.65 10.40 -16.36
C ILE A 119 -5.28 10.96 -14.99
N GLU A 120 -5.26 12.28 -14.86
CA GLU A 120 -5.02 12.94 -13.58
C GLU A 120 -6.09 12.49 -12.57
N THR A 121 -5.63 11.79 -11.54
CA THR A 121 -6.47 11.22 -10.48
C THR A 121 -6.17 11.91 -9.17
N ARG A 122 -7.20 12.33 -8.43
CA ARG A 122 -7.09 13.09 -7.18
C ARG A 122 -7.93 12.49 -6.07
N GLY A 123 -7.56 12.76 -4.82
CA GLY A 123 -8.35 12.43 -3.63
C GLY A 123 -7.73 11.32 -2.79
N VAL A 124 -8.58 10.43 -2.27
CA VAL A 124 -8.18 9.26 -1.44
C VAL A 124 -8.64 7.98 -2.12
N ARG A 125 -7.96 6.85 -1.85
CA ARG A 125 -8.30 5.51 -2.37
C ARG A 125 -9.58 4.92 -1.73
N GLU A 126 -10.64 5.70 -1.75
CA GLU A 126 -12.01 5.34 -1.34
C GLU A 126 -12.95 5.67 -2.51
N SER A 127 -13.95 4.82 -2.78
CA SER A 127 -14.77 4.90 -3.99
C SER A 127 -15.55 6.22 -4.14
N ASP A 128 -15.88 6.86 -3.03
CA ASP A 128 -16.64 8.12 -2.95
C ASP A 128 -15.73 9.36 -2.83
N LYS A 129 -14.41 9.18 -2.70
CA LYS A 129 -13.43 10.26 -2.49
C LYS A 129 -12.32 10.29 -3.54
N ILE A 130 -12.49 9.56 -4.65
CA ILE A 130 -11.57 9.55 -5.78
C ILE A 130 -12.18 10.27 -6.99
N TYR A 131 -11.36 11.06 -7.68
CA TYR A 131 -11.80 11.96 -8.74
C TYR A 131 -10.90 11.89 -9.97
N PHE A 132 -11.49 11.87 -11.16
CA PHE A 132 -10.79 11.73 -12.44
C PHE A 132 -11.01 12.95 -13.33
N LYS A 133 -9.95 13.57 -13.82
CA LYS A 133 -10.06 14.80 -14.61
C LYS A 133 -10.76 14.56 -15.94
N VAL A 134 -11.90 15.23 -16.17
CA VAL A 134 -12.73 15.01 -17.38
C VAL A 134 -11.97 15.29 -18.66
N LYS A 135 -11.08 16.27 -18.66
CA LYS A 135 -10.26 16.60 -19.83
C LYS A 135 -9.39 15.41 -20.26
N ASP A 136 -8.79 14.71 -19.31
CA ASP A 136 -7.88 13.61 -19.59
C ASP A 136 -8.66 12.35 -19.96
N VAL A 137 -9.80 12.10 -19.30
CA VAL A 137 -10.75 11.04 -19.70
C VAL A 137 -11.24 11.26 -21.14
N SER A 138 -11.61 12.50 -21.47
CA SER A 138 -12.02 12.90 -22.82
C SER A 138 -10.92 12.61 -23.85
N ASN A 139 -9.67 12.92 -23.53
CA ASN A 139 -8.54 12.66 -24.43
C ASN A 139 -8.24 11.16 -24.54
N GLY A 140 -8.09 10.46 -23.42
CA GLY A 140 -7.72 9.05 -23.36
C GLY A 140 -8.72 8.14 -24.05
N PHE A 141 -10.02 8.43 -23.93
CA PHE A 141 -11.05 7.67 -24.62
C PHE A 141 -11.55 8.34 -25.92
N SER A 142 -10.92 9.42 -26.39
CA SER A 142 -11.34 10.13 -27.62
C SER A 142 -12.80 10.62 -27.59
N MET A 143 -13.30 11.05 -26.43
CA MET A 143 -14.66 11.53 -26.21
C MET A 143 -14.72 13.07 -26.28
N ILE A 144 -14.49 13.66 -27.45
CA ILE A 144 -14.31 15.12 -27.67
C ILE A 144 -15.38 16.00 -26.97
N ASN A 145 -16.63 15.54 -26.96
CA ASN A 145 -17.77 16.28 -26.39
C ASN A 145 -18.10 15.89 -24.94
N LEU A 146 -17.26 15.12 -24.25
CA LEU A 146 -17.56 14.58 -22.91
C LEU A 146 -17.92 15.69 -21.91
N TYR A 147 -17.12 16.77 -21.88
CA TYR A 147 -17.38 17.90 -21.00
C TYR A 147 -18.78 18.49 -21.25
N LYS A 148 -19.14 18.72 -22.51
CA LYS A 148 -20.45 19.25 -22.89
C LYS A 148 -21.56 18.28 -22.50
N ASN A 149 -21.40 17.00 -22.80
CA ASN A 149 -22.42 15.97 -22.54
C ASN A 149 -22.71 15.77 -21.03
N ILE A 150 -21.68 15.93 -20.17
CA ILE A 150 -21.84 15.86 -18.71
C ILE A 150 -22.51 17.12 -18.15
N THR A 151 -22.31 18.28 -18.77
CA THR A 151 -22.75 19.59 -18.26
C THR A 151 -24.00 20.14 -18.96
N ASP A 152 -24.54 19.41 -19.94
CA ASP A 152 -25.76 19.75 -20.64
C ASP A 152 -26.95 19.82 -19.68
N LYS A 153 -27.93 20.68 -19.94
CA LYS A 153 -29.11 20.85 -19.08
C LYS A 153 -30.03 19.63 -19.12
N ASP A 154 -30.07 18.94 -20.25
CA ASP A 154 -30.93 17.78 -20.47
C ASP A 154 -30.24 16.46 -20.09
N THR A 155 -29.07 16.55 -19.45
CA THR A 155 -28.30 15.39 -19.05
C THR A 155 -28.81 14.79 -17.75
N LEU A 156 -28.60 13.48 -17.61
CA LEU A 156 -28.94 12.76 -16.39
C LEU A 156 -27.75 12.66 -15.42
N TYR A 157 -26.58 13.24 -15.76
CA TYR A 157 -25.44 13.37 -14.84
C TYR A 157 -25.75 14.40 -13.76
N LYS A 158 -25.41 14.08 -12.52
CA LYS A 158 -25.70 14.89 -11.33
C LYS A 158 -24.42 15.38 -10.68
N ILE A 159 -24.40 16.67 -10.34
CA ILE A 159 -23.32 17.27 -9.55
C ILE A 159 -23.23 16.58 -8.16
N ASN A 160 -22.01 16.43 -7.65
CA ASN A 160 -21.64 15.73 -6.40
C ASN A 160 -21.96 14.22 -6.35
N LYS A 161 -22.61 13.68 -7.38
CA LYS A 161 -22.85 12.24 -7.53
C LYS A 161 -22.00 11.65 -8.65
N ASP A 162 -22.17 12.15 -9.87
CA ASP A 162 -21.42 11.69 -11.04
C ASP A 162 -20.18 12.56 -11.30
N TYR A 163 -20.25 13.86 -11.01
CA TYR A 163 -19.13 14.77 -11.24
C TYR A 163 -19.07 15.88 -10.20
N LYS A 164 -17.89 16.48 -10.03
CA LYS A 164 -17.65 17.61 -9.14
C LYS A 164 -16.72 18.63 -9.80
N TYR A 165 -16.93 19.91 -9.49
CA TYR A 165 -16.01 20.96 -9.89
C TYR A 165 -14.98 21.21 -8.79
N PHE A 166 -13.74 21.45 -9.20
CA PHE A 166 -12.67 21.83 -8.29
C PHE A 166 -11.87 23.01 -8.81
N MET A 167 -11.28 23.78 -7.90
CA MET A 167 -10.28 24.78 -8.20
C MET A 167 -8.91 24.14 -8.25
N THR A 168 -8.25 24.17 -9.41
CA THR A 168 -6.90 23.63 -9.62
C THR A 168 -5.88 24.73 -9.85
N ASN A 169 -4.69 24.54 -9.30
CA ASN A 169 -3.52 25.38 -9.54
C ASN A 169 -2.88 24.95 -10.87
N ILE A 170 -2.80 25.87 -11.83
CA ILE A 170 -2.07 25.65 -13.08
C ILE A 170 -0.80 26.51 -13.03
N SER A 171 0.34 25.83 -13.04
CA SER A 171 1.66 26.45 -13.17
C SER A 171 1.94 26.71 -14.64
N HIS A 172 1.95 27.97 -15.08
CA HIS A 172 2.45 28.32 -16.40
C HIS A 172 3.95 28.63 -16.31
N SER A 173 4.77 27.83 -16.98
CA SER A 173 6.15 28.21 -17.30
C SER A 173 6.11 29.24 -18.44
N VAL A 174 6.21 30.53 -18.10
CA VAL A 174 6.40 31.57 -19.11
C VAL A 174 7.86 31.57 -19.52
N VAL A 175 8.16 31.10 -20.73
CA VAL A 175 9.47 31.32 -21.36
C VAL A 175 9.47 32.76 -21.87
N ILE A 176 10.20 33.65 -21.19
CA ILE A 176 10.41 35.02 -21.67
C ILE A 176 11.52 34.94 -22.72
N ASN A 177 11.15 34.90 -24.00
CA ASN A 177 12.10 35.18 -25.08
C ASN A 177 12.29 36.69 -25.13
N SER A 178 13.43 37.16 -24.60
CA SER A 178 13.87 38.54 -24.75
C SER A 178 14.43 38.76 -26.15
N ASP A 179 13.56 39.00 -27.13
CA ASP A 179 13.97 39.46 -28.46
C ASP A 179 13.69 40.96 -28.59
N LYS A 180 14.74 41.79 -28.42
CA LYS A 180 15.37 42.56 -29.51
C LYS A 180 16.24 43.73 -29.05
N ASN A 181 17.38 43.81 -29.74
CA ASN A 181 18.21 44.97 -30.08
C ASN A 181 19.27 45.45 -29.07
N THR A 182 20.50 44.98 -29.27
CA THR A 182 21.57 45.86 -29.80
C THR A 182 22.63 45.05 -30.52
N ASP A 183 23.03 45.54 -31.69
CA ASP A 183 24.14 45.05 -32.49
C ASP A 183 25.50 45.15 -31.76
N ASN A 184 26.42 44.32 -32.26
CA ASN A 184 27.87 44.33 -32.14
C ASN A 184 28.56 43.52 -31.03
N SER A 185 29.27 42.50 -31.58
CA SER A 185 30.64 42.06 -31.28
C SER A 185 30.99 41.46 -29.92
N ASP A 186 31.57 40.27 -30.08
CA ASP A 186 32.56 39.60 -29.24
C ASP A 186 32.12 38.55 -28.21
N LYS A 187 32.79 37.41 -28.39
CA LYS A 187 32.70 36.16 -27.64
C LYS A 187 33.15 36.38 -26.20
N ASN A 188 32.32 36.00 -25.23
CA ASN A 188 32.70 34.99 -24.24
C ASN A 188 31.52 34.61 -23.34
N SER A 189 31.60 33.37 -22.88
CA SER A 189 30.78 32.70 -21.87
C SER A 189 30.33 33.59 -20.72
N ASP A 190 29.02 33.55 -20.40
CA ASP A 190 28.59 33.23 -19.04
C ASP A 190 27.08 32.94 -18.96
N LYS A 191 26.75 31.99 -18.09
CA LYS A 191 25.39 31.51 -17.78
C LYS A 191 24.47 32.67 -17.41
N THR A 192 23.57 33.04 -18.31
CA THR A 192 22.43 33.90 -17.96
C THR A 192 21.36 33.05 -17.28
N ASN A 193 21.27 33.23 -15.96
CA ASN A 193 20.20 32.72 -15.12
C ASN A 193 18.82 33.15 -15.67
N GLN A 194 18.14 32.25 -16.37
CA GLN A 194 16.73 32.39 -16.70
C GLN A 194 15.91 32.30 -15.42
N LYS A 195 15.52 33.45 -14.84
CA LYS A 195 14.50 33.51 -13.78
C LYS A 195 13.14 33.19 -14.38
N SER A 196 12.70 31.95 -14.24
CA SER A 196 11.32 31.55 -14.51
C SER A 196 10.42 32.09 -13.40
N ASN A 197 9.69 33.17 -13.68
CA ASN A 197 8.58 33.57 -12.82
C ASN A 197 7.38 32.67 -13.14
N ALA A 198 7.23 31.57 -12.39
CA ALA A 198 6.05 30.73 -12.47
C ALA A 198 4.83 31.55 -12.00
N THR A 199 3.89 31.77 -12.90
CA THR A 199 2.60 32.38 -12.57
C THR A 199 1.60 31.25 -12.33
N THR A 200 1.13 31.13 -11.10
CA THR A 200 0.10 30.15 -10.72
C THR A 200 -1.27 30.77 -11.00
N THR A 201 -2.05 30.14 -11.86
CA THR A 201 -3.42 30.57 -12.16
C THR A 201 -4.40 29.53 -11.64
N ILE A 202 -5.49 29.97 -11.02
CA ILE A 202 -6.57 29.09 -10.57
C ILE A 202 -7.57 28.89 -11.68
N LYS A 203 -7.85 27.64 -12.01
CA LYS A 203 -8.89 27.28 -12.97
C LYS A 203 -9.94 26.38 -12.33
N LYS A 204 -11.20 26.67 -12.65
CA LYS A 204 -12.32 25.76 -12.40
C LYS A 204 -12.23 24.59 -13.38
N GLU A 205 -11.97 23.39 -12.88
CA GLU A 205 -11.89 22.16 -13.65
C GLU A 205 -12.96 21.15 -13.21
N LEU A 206 -13.35 20.29 -14.14
CA LEU A 206 -14.41 19.30 -13.95
C LEU A 206 -13.78 17.91 -13.76
N PHE A 207 -14.21 17.21 -12.73
CA PHE A 207 -13.77 15.86 -12.40
C PHE A 207 -14.97 14.92 -12.29
N LEU A 208 -14.80 13.67 -12.73
CA LEU A 208 -15.77 12.59 -12.51
C LEU A 208 -15.50 11.96 -11.14
N THR A 209 -16.57 11.58 -10.44
CA THR A 209 -16.48 10.62 -9.34
C THR A 209 -16.22 9.23 -9.92
N TYR A 210 -15.95 8.24 -9.07
CA TYR A 210 -15.85 6.85 -9.54
C TYR A 210 -17.17 6.37 -10.19
N GLU A 211 -18.33 6.67 -9.60
CA GLU A 211 -19.63 6.32 -10.19
C GLU A 211 -19.85 6.99 -11.55
N GLY A 212 -19.52 8.29 -11.65
CA GLY A 212 -19.63 9.00 -12.92
C GLY A 212 -18.66 8.48 -13.98
N MET A 213 -17.44 8.09 -13.59
CA MET A 213 -16.47 7.46 -14.48
C MET A 213 -17.01 6.15 -15.04
N LEU A 214 -17.53 5.26 -14.19
CA LEU A 214 -18.18 4.04 -14.64
C LEU A 214 -19.33 4.35 -15.62
N ARG A 215 -20.21 5.27 -15.24
CA ARG A 215 -21.34 5.66 -16.08
C ARG A 215 -20.90 6.18 -17.45
N VAL A 216 -19.89 7.03 -17.51
CA VAL A 216 -19.31 7.52 -18.77
C VAL A 216 -18.83 6.33 -19.61
N LEU A 217 -18.09 5.40 -19.02
CA LEU A 217 -17.55 4.25 -19.75
C LEU A 217 -18.66 3.33 -20.26
N PHE A 218 -19.69 3.04 -19.46
CA PHE A 218 -20.78 2.13 -19.84
C PHE A 218 -21.80 2.73 -20.83
N VAL A 219 -22.04 4.05 -20.79
CA VAL A 219 -23.06 4.71 -21.62
C VAL A 219 -22.48 5.25 -22.94
N SER A 220 -21.16 5.40 -23.02
CA SER A 220 -20.51 5.96 -24.19
C SER A 220 -20.69 5.08 -25.42
N ARG A 221 -21.21 5.68 -26.50
CA ARG A 221 -21.34 5.06 -27.82
C ARG A 221 -20.01 5.12 -28.57
N ASN A 222 -18.95 4.57 -27.98
CA ASN A 222 -17.61 4.58 -28.52
C ASN A 222 -16.93 3.22 -28.26
N ASN A 223 -16.32 2.66 -29.31
CA ASN A 223 -15.62 1.38 -29.23
C ASN A 223 -14.38 1.40 -28.32
N LYS A 224 -13.78 2.56 -28.01
CA LYS A 224 -12.58 2.68 -27.14
C LYS A 224 -12.84 2.32 -25.66
N THR A 225 -14.09 2.13 -25.27
CA THR A 225 -14.46 1.70 -23.91
C THR A 225 -14.73 0.20 -23.81
N SER A 226 -14.76 -0.51 -24.95
CA SER A 226 -15.22 -1.90 -25.01
C SER A 226 -14.37 -2.85 -24.18
N SER A 227 -13.04 -2.66 -24.17
CA SER A 227 -12.15 -3.50 -23.36
C SER A 227 -12.40 -3.31 -21.88
N PHE A 228 -12.63 -2.09 -21.42
CA PHE A 228 -13.00 -1.82 -20.03
C PHE A 228 -14.37 -2.43 -19.69
N ILE A 229 -15.39 -2.22 -20.53
CA ILE A 229 -16.74 -2.76 -20.30
C ILE A 229 -16.69 -4.28 -20.21
N LYS A 230 -15.98 -4.94 -21.14
CA LYS A 230 -15.80 -6.39 -21.14
C LYS A 230 -15.10 -6.86 -19.87
N TRP A 231 -13.97 -6.25 -19.53
CA TRP A 231 -13.25 -6.53 -18.29
C TRP A 231 -14.17 -6.39 -17.06
N ALA A 232 -14.83 -5.25 -16.88
CA ALA A 232 -15.71 -5.01 -15.74
C ALA A 232 -16.88 -6.02 -15.69
N THR A 233 -17.48 -6.32 -16.84
CA THR A 233 -18.60 -7.26 -16.95
C THR A 233 -18.18 -8.68 -16.57
N GLU A 234 -17.02 -9.15 -17.07
CA GLU A 234 -16.49 -10.49 -16.74
C GLU A 234 -16.21 -10.65 -15.25
N LYS A 235 -15.64 -9.60 -14.63
CA LYS A 235 -15.33 -9.59 -13.19
C LYS A 235 -16.61 -9.59 -12.36
N LEU A 236 -17.55 -8.69 -12.64
CA LEU A 236 -18.84 -8.62 -11.94
C LEU A 236 -19.66 -9.90 -12.11
N PHE A 237 -19.71 -10.44 -13.34
CA PHE A 237 -20.39 -11.71 -13.62
C PHE A 237 -19.77 -12.85 -12.81
N THR A 238 -18.44 -12.94 -12.75
CA THR A 238 -17.75 -14.00 -12.01
C THR A 238 -18.04 -13.91 -10.50
N ILE A 239 -18.06 -12.70 -9.95
CA ILE A 239 -18.40 -12.47 -8.53
C ILE A 239 -19.84 -12.90 -8.24
N GLN A 240 -20.79 -12.48 -9.08
CA GLN A 240 -22.22 -12.71 -8.82
C GLN A 240 -22.66 -14.14 -9.17
N MET A 241 -22.25 -14.64 -10.33
CA MET A 241 -22.79 -15.84 -10.98
C MET A 241 -21.73 -16.89 -11.34
N GLY A 242 -20.44 -16.61 -11.13
CA GLY A 242 -19.37 -17.56 -11.43
C GLY A 242 -19.40 -18.81 -10.54
N SER A 243 -18.85 -19.91 -11.04
CA SER A 243 -18.56 -21.09 -10.22
C SER A 243 -17.49 -20.77 -9.18
N GLU A 244 -17.39 -21.58 -8.13
CA GLU A 244 -16.33 -21.43 -7.11
C GLU A 244 -14.93 -21.43 -7.73
N GLU A 245 -14.67 -22.33 -8.68
CA GLU A 245 -13.40 -22.35 -9.41
C GLU A 245 -13.08 -21.02 -10.11
N LYS A 246 -14.05 -20.41 -10.80
CA LYS A 246 -13.84 -19.10 -11.44
C LYS A 246 -13.67 -17.97 -10.42
N LYS A 247 -14.33 -18.06 -9.27
CA LYS A 247 -14.16 -17.10 -8.16
C LYS A 247 -12.78 -17.23 -7.52
N GLU A 248 -12.26 -18.44 -7.35
CA GLU A 248 -10.88 -18.69 -6.91
C GLU A 248 -9.88 -18.10 -7.91
N GLU A 249 -10.03 -18.42 -9.20
CA GLU A 249 -9.17 -17.88 -10.27
C GLU A 249 -9.14 -16.35 -10.23
N LEU A 250 -10.32 -15.72 -10.17
CA LEU A 250 -10.46 -14.28 -10.04
C LEU A 250 -9.78 -13.73 -8.78
N GLY A 251 -9.99 -14.36 -7.62
CA GLY A 251 -9.38 -13.94 -6.37
C GLY A 251 -7.86 -14.01 -6.43
N THR A 252 -7.31 -15.07 -7.02
CA THR A 252 -5.87 -15.22 -7.19
C THR A 252 -5.28 -14.22 -8.19
N GLU A 253 -6.01 -13.88 -9.25
CA GLU A 253 -5.61 -12.83 -10.19
C GLU A 253 -5.55 -11.46 -9.52
N ILE A 254 -6.59 -11.10 -8.76
CA ILE A 254 -6.66 -9.81 -8.03
C ILE A 254 -5.51 -9.70 -7.02
N LEU A 255 -5.20 -10.80 -6.32
CA LEU A 255 -4.14 -10.85 -5.32
C LEU A 255 -2.75 -11.10 -5.91
N ASN A 256 -2.66 -11.32 -7.23
CA ASN A 256 -1.43 -11.71 -7.93
C ASN A 256 -0.74 -12.94 -7.31
N VAL A 257 -1.54 -13.96 -6.94
CA VAL A 257 -1.09 -15.23 -6.35
C VAL A 257 -1.26 -16.35 -7.38
N ASN A 258 -0.39 -17.36 -7.35
CA ASN A 258 -0.52 -18.51 -8.23
C ASN A 258 -1.69 -19.41 -7.80
N ILE A 259 -2.60 -19.76 -8.73
CA ILE A 259 -3.76 -20.62 -8.43
C ILE A 259 -3.38 -22.01 -7.91
N LYS A 260 -2.26 -22.60 -8.35
CA LYS A 260 -1.76 -23.87 -7.82
C LYS A 260 -1.19 -23.72 -6.42
N SER A 261 -0.60 -22.57 -6.09
CA SER A 261 -0.12 -22.28 -4.73
C SER A 261 -1.28 -21.94 -3.80
N TYR A 262 -2.33 -21.29 -4.30
CA TYR A 262 -3.58 -21.06 -3.59
C TYR A 262 -4.39 -22.36 -3.41
N ARG A 263 -4.37 -23.28 -4.37
CA ARG A 263 -5.01 -24.60 -4.26
C ARG A 263 -4.17 -25.64 -3.53
N ALA A 264 -2.84 -25.66 -3.64
CA ALA A 264 -2.00 -26.08 -2.51
C ALA A 264 -2.28 -25.10 -1.34
N VAL A 265 -1.73 -25.10 -0.14
CA VAL A 265 -2.17 -24.14 0.93
C VAL A 265 -3.66 -24.24 1.33
N PHE A 266 -4.66 -23.88 0.51
CA PHE A 266 -6.08 -23.99 0.84
C PHE A 266 -6.73 -25.35 0.50
N LYS A 267 -6.32 -26.08 -0.56
CA LYS A 267 -6.82 -27.45 -0.88
C LYS A 267 -5.80 -28.58 -0.64
N SER A 268 -4.48 -28.35 -0.60
CA SER A 268 -3.49 -29.43 -0.30
C SER A 268 -3.48 -29.85 1.17
N TYR A 269 -4.10 -29.07 2.05
CA TYR A 269 -4.65 -29.63 3.28
C TYR A 269 -5.94 -30.35 2.92
N ALA A 270 -5.77 -31.42 2.15
CA ALA A 270 -6.84 -32.31 1.76
C ALA A 270 -7.22 -33.11 3.01
N SER A 271 -8.49 -33.01 3.37
CA SER A 271 -9.19 -33.69 4.46
C SER A 271 -8.72 -33.32 5.86
N LYS A 272 -9.52 -32.49 6.54
CA LYS A 272 -9.49 -32.19 7.98
C LYS A 272 -8.34 -31.28 8.40
N PHE A 273 -8.64 -29.99 8.61
CA PHE A 273 -7.77 -29.04 9.31
C PHE A 273 -8.04 -29.12 10.82
N PRO A 274 -7.23 -29.87 11.60
CA PRO A 274 -7.39 -29.91 13.02
C PRO A 274 -6.84 -28.59 13.55
N CYS A 275 -7.69 -27.76 14.10
CA CYS A 275 -7.31 -26.44 14.52
C CYS A 275 -8.08 -25.99 15.75
N ILE A 276 -7.46 -25.11 16.52
CA ILE A 276 -8.16 -24.20 17.40
C ILE A 276 -8.52 -22.94 16.60
N TYR A 277 -9.71 -22.40 16.83
CA TYR A 277 -10.20 -21.20 16.14
C TYR A 277 -10.90 -20.24 17.09
N LEU A 278 -11.01 -18.99 16.62
CA LEU A 278 -11.80 -17.93 17.24
C LEU A 278 -12.69 -17.30 16.17
N LEU A 279 -14.00 -17.39 16.34
CA LEU A 279 -15.00 -16.75 15.49
C LEU A 279 -15.47 -15.45 16.13
N GLU A 280 -15.49 -14.38 15.37
CA GLU A 280 -16.17 -13.14 15.72
C GLU A 280 -17.64 -13.25 15.32
N LEU A 281 -18.55 -12.83 16.20
CA LEU A 281 -20.00 -12.86 15.96
C LEU A 281 -20.61 -11.47 15.78
N GLY A 282 -19.99 -10.44 16.38
CA GLY A 282 -20.48 -9.05 16.36
C GLY A 282 -20.32 -8.35 17.71
N THR A 283 -20.74 -7.08 17.76
CA THR A 283 -20.65 -6.26 18.99
C THR A 283 -21.72 -6.64 20.00
N VAL A 284 -21.41 -6.49 21.30
CA VAL A 284 -22.37 -6.70 22.39
C VAL A 284 -23.63 -5.85 22.18
N LYS A 285 -23.48 -4.60 21.72
CA LYS A 285 -24.61 -3.72 21.38
C LYS A 285 -25.64 -4.40 20.47
N ASN A 286 -25.17 -5.05 19.41
CA ASN A 286 -26.03 -5.63 18.37
C ASN A 286 -26.59 -7.00 18.75
N LEU A 287 -25.88 -7.71 19.62
CA LEU A 287 -26.13 -9.10 19.98
C LEU A 287 -26.78 -9.27 21.36
N ARG A 288 -26.99 -8.17 22.10
CA ARG A 288 -27.53 -8.18 23.46
C ARG A 288 -28.87 -8.91 23.55
N ASP A 289 -29.81 -8.57 22.69
CA ASP A 289 -31.14 -9.19 22.66
C ASP A 289 -31.06 -10.64 22.17
N THR A 290 -30.20 -10.90 21.18
CA THR A 290 -30.02 -12.22 20.57
C THR A 290 -29.50 -13.25 21.57
N PHE A 291 -28.59 -12.85 22.46
CA PHE A 291 -27.94 -13.73 23.42
C PHE A 291 -28.33 -13.46 24.87
N ASN A 292 -29.31 -12.59 25.13
CA ASN A 292 -29.74 -12.17 26.46
C ASN A 292 -28.57 -11.72 27.36
N ILE A 293 -27.69 -10.88 26.83
CA ILE A 293 -26.47 -10.44 27.51
C ILE A 293 -26.81 -9.42 28.60
N GLN A 294 -26.32 -9.65 29.83
CA GLN A 294 -26.52 -8.77 30.97
C GLN A 294 -26.04 -7.32 30.71
N TYR A 295 -26.82 -6.33 31.15
CA TYR A 295 -26.58 -4.89 30.92
C TYR A 295 -25.29 -4.34 31.54
N ASN A 296 -24.65 -5.07 32.45
CA ASN A 296 -23.36 -4.72 33.05
C ASN A 296 -22.16 -4.88 32.10
N ILE A 297 -22.32 -5.59 30.98
CA ILE A 297 -21.26 -5.78 29.98
C ILE A 297 -21.28 -4.61 28.99
N ASP A 298 -20.13 -4.00 28.73
CA ASP A 298 -20.00 -2.86 27.82
C ASP A 298 -20.41 -3.21 26.37
N ASN A 299 -21.21 -2.32 25.77
CA ASN A 299 -21.73 -2.40 24.41
C ASN A 299 -20.65 -2.36 23.32
N ASN A 300 -19.50 -1.76 23.60
CA ASN A 300 -18.40 -1.60 22.64
C ASN A 300 -17.54 -2.86 22.51
N LEU A 301 -17.72 -3.84 23.40
CA LEU A 301 -16.99 -5.09 23.34
C LEU A 301 -17.54 -6.00 22.24
N ILE A 302 -16.73 -6.96 21.81
CA ILE A 302 -17.05 -7.87 20.71
C ILE A 302 -17.25 -9.27 21.29
N VAL A 303 -18.32 -9.94 20.84
CA VAL A 303 -18.64 -11.32 21.19
C VAL A 303 -17.89 -12.25 20.26
N TYR A 304 -17.14 -13.17 20.85
CA TYR A 304 -16.43 -14.21 20.13
C TYR A 304 -16.88 -15.59 20.58
N LYS A 305 -16.72 -16.57 19.69
CA LYS A 305 -16.85 -17.99 19.97
C LYS A 305 -15.49 -18.66 19.77
N TYR A 306 -14.94 -19.25 20.83
CA TYR A 306 -13.78 -20.11 20.69
C TYR A 306 -14.20 -21.55 20.42
N GLY A 307 -13.28 -22.35 19.91
CA GLY A 307 -13.49 -23.77 19.75
C GLY A 307 -12.35 -24.45 19.03
N PHE A 308 -12.56 -25.73 18.78
CA PHE A 308 -11.66 -26.57 18.03
C PHE A 308 -12.47 -27.45 17.08
N THR A 309 -11.80 -28.01 16.09
CA THR A 309 -12.40 -28.93 15.12
C THR A 309 -11.30 -29.74 14.48
N ASP A 310 -11.61 -30.95 14.03
CA ASP A 310 -10.77 -31.71 13.10
C ASP A 310 -10.93 -31.18 11.67
N ASP A 311 -12.03 -30.51 11.36
CA ASP A 311 -12.36 -30.00 10.03
C ASP A 311 -12.93 -28.58 10.13
N LEU A 312 -12.09 -27.58 9.80
CA LEU A 312 -12.46 -26.18 9.87
C LEU A 312 -13.57 -25.81 8.88
N GLU A 313 -13.51 -26.31 7.66
CA GLU A 313 -14.49 -25.98 6.62
C GLU A 313 -15.88 -26.49 7.00
N ARG A 314 -15.99 -27.78 7.34
CA ARG A 314 -17.24 -28.37 7.83
C ARG A 314 -17.76 -27.59 9.04
N ARG A 315 -16.89 -27.25 9.99
CA ARG A 315 -17.30 -26.56 11.23
C ARG A 315 -17.77 -25.13 10.97
N LEU A 316 -17.17 -24.41 10.02
CA LEU A 316 -17.65 -23.08 9.62
C LEU A 316 -19.05 -23.15 9.01
N ILE A 317 -19.32 -24.18 8.18
CA ILE A 317 -20.66 -24.42 7.63
C ILE A 317 -21.67 -24.74 8.75
N GLU A 318 -21.31 -25.61 9.68
CA GLU A 318 -22.13 -25.94 10.87
C GLU A 318 -22.46 -24.68 11.69
N HIS A 319 -21.46 -23.86 12.00
CA HIS A 319 -21.68 -22.60 12.74
C HIS A 319 -22.51 -21.61 11.94
N ASN A 320 -22.34 -21.51 10.63
CA ASN A 320 -23.18 -20.65 9.79
C ASN A 320 -24.65 -21.12 9.79
N ASN A 321 -24.88 -22.43 9.84
CA ASN A 321 -26.22 -23.00 9.93
C ASN A 321 -26.89 -22.84 11.31
N ASP A 322 -26.10 -22.73 12.39
CA ASP A 322 -26.57 -22.49 13.76
C ASP A 322 -26.65 -20.98 14.06
N TYR A 323 -25.50 -20.31 14.13
CA TYR A 323 -25.36 -18.90 14.49
C TYR A 323 -25.76 -17.94 13.37
N GLY A 324 -25.51 -18.27 12.11
CA GLY A 324 -25.77 -17.36 10.98
C GLY A 324 -27.26 -17.09 10.72
N LYS A 325 -28.15 -17.91 11.29
CA LYS A 325 -29.61 -17.67 11.26
C LYS A 325 -30.09 -16.72 12.36
N LEU A 326 -29.24 -16.43 13.34
CA LEU A 326 -29.60 -15.57 14.47
C LEU A 326 -29.54 -14.10 14.08
N LYS A 327 -30.45 -13.30 14.65
CA LYS A 327 -30.55 -11.88 14.33
C LYS A 327 -29.25 -11.15 14.67
N ASN A 328 -28.74 -10.36 13.73
CA ASN A 328 -27.55 -9.52 13.83
C ASN A 328 -26.22 -10.24 14.06
N VAL A 329 -26.17 -11.57 13.88
CA VAL A 329 -24.92 -12.34 13.98
C VAL A 329 -24.26 -12.40 12.61
N ASN A 330 -22.99 -12.01 12.56
CA ASN A 330 -22.12 -12.20 11.40
C ASN A 330 -20.90 -13.00 11.82
N ILE A 331 -20.67 -14.15 11.18
CA ILE A 331 -19.59 -15.05 11.57
C ILE A 331 -18.36 -14.72 10.75
N PHE A 332 -17.27 -14.31 11.41
CA PHE A 332 -15.97 -14.13 10.79
C PHE A 332 -14.91 -14.96 11.51
N LEU A 333 -14.07 -15.66 10.75
CA LEU A 333 -12.91 -16.33 11.31
C LEU A 333 -11.84 -15.29 11.69
N SER A 334 -11.66 -15.05 12.98
CA SER A 334 -10.72 -14.04 13.51
C SER A 334 -9.31 -14.60 13.69
N ILE A 335 -9.20 -15.83 14.19
CA ILE A 335 -7.92 -16.52 14.46
C ILE A 335 -8.11 -18.00 14.18
N PHE A 336 -7.11 -18.66 13.60
CA PHE A 336 -6.98 -20.12 13.66
C PHE A 336 -5.50 -20.51 13.76
N ASN A 337 -5.22 -21.61 14.47
CA ASN A 337 -3.89 -22.25 14.47
C ASN A 337 -4.06 -23.76 14.35
N ILE A 338 -3.21 -24.36 13.52
CA ILE A 338 -3.21 -25.80 13.24
C ILE A 338 -2.64 -26.52 14.46
N ILE A 339 -3.26 -27.63 14.81
CA ILE A 339 -2.81 -28.56 15.86
C ILE A 339 -2.85 -29.99 15.32
N ASP A 340 -2.15 -30.89 15.96
CA ASP A 340 -2.27 -32.33 15.69
C ASP A 340 -3.63 -32.83 16.19
N VAL A 341 -4.32 -33.67 15.39
CA VAL A 341 -5.60 -34.30 15.76
C VAL A 341 -5.51 -34.96 17.13
N LYS A 342 -4.36 -35.57 17.45
CA LYS A 342 -4.13 -36.28 18.70
C LYS A 342 -4.26 -35.37 19.93
N TYR A 343 -3.95 -34.08 19.80
CA TYR A 343 -3.94 -33.13 20.92
C TYR A 343 -5.14 -32.17 20.91
N THR A 344 -6.19 -32.51 20.16
CA THR A 344 -7.38 -31.66 20.03
C THR A 344 -8.09 -31.40 21.36
N SER A 345 -8.17 -32.40 22.24
CA SER A 345 -8.83 -32.26 23.54
C SER A 345 -7.99 -31.48 24.53
N GLU A 346 -6.67 -31.67 24.51
CA GLU A 346 -5.69 -30.98 25.34
C GLU A 346 -5.62 -29.50 24.99
N ALA A 347 -5.47 -29.19 23.69
CA ALA A 347 -5.48 -27.81 23.21
C ALA A 347 -6.80 -27.08 23.51
N GLU A 348 -7.94 -27.76 23.43
CA GLU A 348 -9.22 -27.18 23.83
C GLU A 348 -9.27 -26.89 25.35
N ASN A 349 -8.79 -27.82 26.18
CA ASN A 349 -8.79 -27.66 27.63
C ASN A 349 -7.91 -26.50 28.07
N ASP A 350 -6.71 -26.36 27.49
CA ASP A 350 -5.81 -25.25 27.77
C ASP A 350 -6.43 -23.92 27.38
N LEU A 351 -7.05 -23.86 26.20
CA LEU A 351 -7.75 -22.67 25.73
C LEU A 351 -8.95 -22.31 26.64
N ARG A 352 -9.71 -23.31 27.07
CA ARG A 352 -10.83 -23.15 28.00
C ARG A 352 -10.33 -22.66 29.36
N GLN A 353 -9.21 -23.16 29.85
CA GLN A 353 -8.62 -22.76 31.12
C GLN A 353 -8.07 -21.34 31.05
N PHE A 354 -7.43 -20.97 29.93
CA PHE A 354 -7.01 -19.59 29.66
C PHE A 354 -8.19 -18.61 29.70
N PHE A 355 -9.30 -18.92 29.02
CA PHE A 355 -10.48 -18.04 29.05
C PHE A 355 -11.19 -17.98 30.41
N LYS A 356 -11.16 -19.08 31.18
CA LYS A 356 -11.61 -19.09 32.57
C LYS A 356 -10.77 -18.13 33.42
N ASN A 357 -9.44 -18.19 33.29
CA ASN A 357 -8.53 -17.33 34.05
C ASN A 357 -8.68 -15.85 33.69
N LEU A 358 -9.04 -15.54 32.44
CA LEU A 358 -9.34 -14.18 32.00
C LEU A 358 -10.70 -13.65 32.53
N ASN A 359 -11.57 -14.50 33.10
CA ASN A 359 -12.91 -14.13 33.54
C ASN A 359 -13.78 -13.45 32.45
N LYS A 360 -13.63 -13.88 31.19
CA LYS A 360 -14.35 -13.32 30.03
C LYS A 360 -15.42 -14.22 29.44
N ILE A 361 -15.70 -15.35 30.10
CA ILE A 361 -16.71 -16.31 29.64
C ILE A 361 -18.10 -15.73 29.84
N LEU A 362 -18.86 -15.72 28.76
CA LEU A 362 -20.24 -15.30 28.74
C LEU A 362 -21.12 -16.54 28.88
N SER A 363 -21.67 -16.74 30.07
CA SER A 363 -22.48 -17.94 30.39
C SER A 363 -23.90 -17.75 29.86
N ILE A 364 -24.21 -18.39 28.73
CA ILE A 364 -25.56 -18.48 28.16
C ILE A 364 -26.02 -19.93 28.20
N ASP A 365 -27.30 -20.15 28.45
CA ASP A 365 -27.90 -21.48 28.44
C ASP A 365 -27.61 -22.20 27.11
N GLY A 366 -26.92 -23.33 27.22
CA GLY A 366 -26.52 -24.17 26.09
C GLY A 366 -25.23 -23.75 25.36
N ARG A 367 -24.63 -22.59 25.65
CA ARG A 367 -23.43 -22.07 24.96
C ARG A 367 -22.32 -21.66 25.93
N LYS A 368 -21.37 -22.57 26.19
CA LYS A 368 -20.26 -22.39 27.15
C LYS A 368 -18.98 -21.81 26.54
N GLU A 369 -18.98 -21.61 25.23
CA GLU A 369 -17.80 -21.29 24.42
C GLU A 369 -17.78 -19.83 23.94
N LEU A 370 -18.68 -19.00 24.48
CA LEU A 370 -18.79 -17.59 24.15
C LEU A 370 -17.98 -16.74 25.12
N ILE A 371 -17.30 -15.75 24.59
CA ILE A 371 -16.47 -14.81 25.34
C ILE A 371 -16.68 -13.39 24.83
N VAL A 372 -16.27 -12.41 25.63
CA VAL A 372 -16.31 -11.00 25.25
C VAL A 372 -14.94 -10.36 25.45
N LEU A 373 -14.45 -9.68 24.41
CA LEU A 373 -13.11 -9.09 24.39
C LEU A 373 -13.15 -7.66 23.87
N ASN A 374 -12.19 -6.85 24.34
CA ASN A 374 -11.79 -5.60 23.69
C ASN A 374 -10.56 -5.80 22.77
N ASN A 375 -10.17 -4.74 22.07
CA ASN A 375 -9.05 -4.78 21.12
C ASN A 375 -7.68 -5.11 21.75
N GLU A 376 -7.41 -4.68 22.99
CA GLU A 376 -6.14 -4.98 23.67
C GLU A 376 -6.11 -6.43 24.16
N GLU A 377 -7.23 -6.92 24.70
CA GLU A 377 -7.41 -8.31 25.11
C GLU A 377 -7.26 -9.26 23.90
N LEU A 378 -7.81 -8.89 22.75
CA LEU A 378 -7.66 -9.65 21.51
C LEU A 378 -6.19 -9.83 21.11
N LYS A 379 -5.31 -8.85 21.35
CA LYS A 379 -3.86 -9.00 21.10
C LYS A 379 -3.23 -10.07 22.00
N THR A 380 -3.66 -10.15 23.26
CA THR A 380 -3.20 -11.19 24.20
C THR A 380 -3.72 -12.56 23.79
N VAL A 381 -5.00 -12.66 23.42
CA VAL A 381 -5.60 -13.89 22.91
C VAL A 381 -4.88 -14.38 21.65
N LYS A 382 -4.54 -13.49 20.71
CA LYS A 382 -3.76 -13.83 19.50
C LYS A 382 -2.40 -14.46 19.83
N ARG A 383 -1.71 -13.95 20.85
CA ARG A 383 -0.43 -14.53 21.31
C ARG A 383 -0.66 -15.92 21.88
N GLU A 384 -1.66 -16.10 22.73
CA GLU A 384 -1.96 -17.38 23.36
C GLU A 384 -2.32 -18.46 22.34
N TYR A 385 -3.19 -18.15 21.38
CA TYR A 385 -3.53 -19.07 20.29
C TYR A 385 -2.30 -19.53 19.50
N LYS A 386 -1.30 -18.65 19.33
CA LYS A 386 -0.04 -19.00 18.67
C LYS A 386 0.83 -19.90 19.54
N HIS A 387 0.88 -19.65 20.85
CA HIS A 387 1.60 -20.51 21.80
C HIS A 387 1.01 -21.92 21.82
N ILE A 388 -0.29 -22.04 22.07
CA ILE A 388 -1.00 -23.32 22.07
C ILE A 388 -0.86 -24.03 20.71
N GLY A 389 -0.99 -23.29 19.60
CA GLY A 389 -0.78 -23.84 18.26
C GLY A 389 0.61 -24.46 18.07
N ASN A 390 1.67 -23.80 18.55
CA ASN A 390 3.03 -24.31 18.48
C ASN A 390 3.24 -25.54 19.37
N ASP A 391 2.71 -25.52 20.59
CA ASP A 391 2.89 -26.59 21.57
C ASP A 391 2.24 -27.91 21.10
N TYR A 392 1.15 -27.80 20.32
CA TYR A 392 0.36 -28.93 19.88
C TYR A 392 0.51 -29.27 18.38
N ILE A 393 1.50 -28.73 17.68
CA ILE A 393 1.73 -29.04 16.25
C ILE A 393 2.31 -30.44 16.00
N GLY A 394 2.74 -31.14 17.07
CA GLY A 394 2.87 -32.60 17.25
C GLY A 394 3.64 -33.42 16.21
N SER A 395 3.22 -33.43 14.96
CA SER A 395 3.75 -34.30 13.90
C SER A 395 5.10 -33.85 13.34
N THR A 396 5.49 -32.58 13.50
CA THR A 396 6.74 -32.05 12.92
C THR A 396 7.93 -32.23 13.84
N GLN A 397 7.75 -32.22 15.16
CA GLN A 397 8.86 -32.36 16.11
C GLN A 397 9.48 -33.76 16.05
N GLY A 398 8.67 -34.83 16.02
CA GLY A 398 9.18 -36.20 15.87
C GLY A 398 9.90 -36.46 14.55
N LEU A 399 9.46 -35.83 13.46
CA LEU A 399 10.17 -35.87 12.17
C LEU A 399 11.46 -35.03 12.21
N GLN A 400 11.45 -33.86 12.85
CA GLN A 400 12.64 -33.04 13.05
C GLN A 400 13.69 -33.73 13.92
N ASP A 401 13.28 -34.46 14.95
CA ASP A 401 14.17 -35.23 15.81
C ASP A 401 14.75 -36.44 15.05
N LYS A 402 13.95 -37.11 14.23
CA LYS A 402 14.40 -38.18 13.32
C LYS A 402 15.40 -37.65 12.27
N ILE A 403 15.16 -36.46 11.72
CA ILE A 403 16.06 -35.80 10.77
C ILE A 403 17.40 -35.50 11.44
N LYS A 404 17.40 -34.92 12.66
CA LYS A 404 18.62 -34.68 13.43
C LYS A 404 19.38 -35.97 13.73
N GLU A 405 18.67 -37.05 14.10
CA GLU A 405 19.29 -38.36 14.35
C GLU A 405 19.94 -38.94 13.08
N LEU A 406 19.28 -38.80 11.92
CA LEU A 406 19.81 -39.25 10.63
C LEU A 406 20.99 -38.39 10.16
N GLU A 407 20.97 -37.07 10.39
CA GLU A 407 22.09 -36.16 10.11
C GLU A 407 23.34 -36.54 10.91
N ILE A 408 23.18 -36.88 12.20
CA ILE A 408 24.28 -37.38 13.05
C ILE A 408 24.86 -38.68 12.48
N LYS A 409 24.00 -39.64 12.12
CA LYS A 409 24.44 -40.93 11.52
C LYS A 409 25.16 -40.75 10.18
N ILE A 410 24.71 -39.81 9.35
CA ILE A 410 25.39 -39.49 8.08
C ILE A 410 26.78 -38.94 8.34
N LEU A 411 26.93 -38.07 9.35
CA LEU A 411 28.23 -37.49 9.72
C LEU A 411 29.21 -38.56 10.22
N GLU A 412 28.73 -39.50 11.05
CA GLU A 412 29.52 -40.64 11.53
C GLU A 412 30.03 -41.53 10.38
N LEU A 413 29.13 -41.89 9.46
CA LEU A 413 29.48 -42.70 8.29
C LEU A 413 30.47 -41.98 7.36
N GLN A 414 30.34 -40.66 7.19
CA GLN A 414 31.29 -39.87 6.40
C GLN A 414 32.69 -39.86 7.02
N ASN A 415 32.78 -39.76 8.35
CA ASN A 415 34.05 -39.84 9.06
C ASN A 415 34.67 -41.24 8.92
N GLU A 416 33.88 -42.30 9.06
CA GLU A 416 34.36 -43.69 8.89
C GLU A 416 34.89 -43.95 7.47
N ILE A 417 34.17 -43.47 6.44
CA ILE A 417 34.62 -43.57 5.04
C ILE A 417 35.95 -42.82 4.85
N LYS A 418 36.08 -41.64 5.46
CA LYS A 418 37.31 -40.83 5.40
C LYS A 418 38.49 -41.55 6.05
N ASP A 419 38.29 -42.12 7.23
CA ASP A 419 39.34 -42.86 7.95
C ASP A 419 39.76 -44.12 7.19
N ASN A 420 38.80 -44.86 6.64
CA ASN A 420 39.07 -46.02 5.80
C ASN A 420 39.83 -45.64 4.52
N LYS A 421 39.50 -44.52 3.90
CA LYS A 421 40.23 -44.00 2.73
C LYS A 421 41.67 -43.65 3.09
N ASN A 422 41.88 -42.95 4.19
CA ASN A 422 43.22 -42.60 4.68
C ASN A 422 44.05 -43.86 4.98
N LYS A 423 43.43 -44.89 5.57
CA LYS A 423 44.09 -46.17 5.86
C LYS A 423 44.51 -46.88 4.57
N TYR A 424 43.64 -46.91 3.57
CA TYR A 424 43.94 -47.52 2.27
C TYR A 424 45.07 -46.77 1.54
N GLU A 425 45.06 -45.44 1.59
CA GLU A 425 46.10 -44.59 1.01
C GLU A 425 47.46 -44.81 1.71
N LEU A 426 47.45 -44.95 3.04
CA LEU A 426 48.66 -45.29 3.80
C LEU A 426 49.22 -46.67 3.43
N ASP A 427 48.34 -47.67 3.28
CA ASP A 427 48.77 -49.02 2.89
C ASP A 427 49.28 -49.10 1.45
N LEU A 428 48.72 -48.30 0.54
CA LEU A 428 49.27 -48.12 -0.81
C LEU A 428 50.67 -47.49 -0.74
N LEU A 429 50.83 -46.41 0.01
CA LEU A 429 52.12 -45.73 0.16
C LEU A 429 53.20 -46.66 0.72
N LYS A 430 52.85 -47.49 1.71
CA LYS A 430 53.77 -48.52 2.25
C LYS A 430 54.16 -49.55 1.19
N LYS A 431 53.22 -50.00 0.37
CA LYS A 431 53.51 -50.94 -0.73
C LYS A 431 54.43 -50.30 -1.77
N ASP A 432 54.19 -49.03 -2.13
CA ASP A 432 55.05 -48.29 -3.07
C ASP A 432 56.48 -48.12 -2.54
N MET A 433 56.64 -47.84 -1.24
CA MET A 433 57.96 -47.79 -0.59
C MET A 433 58.69 -49.13 -0.69
N ILE A 434 58.01 -50.24 -0.41
CA ILE A 434 58.61 -51.59 -0.51
C ILE A 434 59.04 -51.88 -1.95
N ILE A 435 58.21 -51.51 -2.94
CA ILE A 435 58.53 -51.69 -4.36
C ILE A 435 59.77 -50.87 -4.73
N GLN A 436 59.87 -49.61 -4.28
CA GLN A 436 61.04 -48.76 -4.53
C GLN A 436 62.32 -49.33 -3.88
N GLU A 437 62.21 -49.87 -2.67
CA GLU A 437 63.34 -50.51 -2.00
C GLU A 437 63.83 -51.74 -2.77
N GLN A 438 62.90 -52.61 -3.20
CA GLN A 438 63.21 -53.79 -4.01
C GLN A 438 63.83 -53.41 -5.35
N GLN A 439 63.29 -52.40 -6.04
CA GLN A 439 63.87 -51.88 -7.29
C GLN A 439 65.31 -51.36 -7.08
N SER A 440 65.56 -50.67 -5.96
CA SER A 440 66.90 -50.18 -5.62
C SER A 440 67.87 -51.33 -5.36
N GLN A 441 67.43 -52.38 -4.66
CA GLN A 441 68.23 -53.58 -4.41
C GLN A 441 68.54 -54.34 -5.71
N ILE A 442 67.58 -54.46 -6.63
CA ILE A 442 67.80 -55.09 -7.95
C ILE A 442 68.86 -54.30 -8.71
N LYS A 443 68.72 -52.97 -8.80
CA LYS A 443 69.69 -52.11 -9.48
C LYS A 443 71.10 -52.25 -8.91
N TYR A 444 71.24 -52.35 -7.59
CA TYR A 444 72.55 -52.59 -6.95
C TYR A 444 73.15 -53.94 -7.35
N LYS A 445 72.35 -55.01 -7.38
CA LYS A 445 72.79 -56.34 -7.83
C LYS A 445 73.19 -56.34 -9.30
N ASP A 446 72.46 -55.64 -10.17
CA ASP A 446 72.79 -55.52 -11.59
C ASP A 446 74.16 -54.83 -11.78
N LEU A 447 74.42 -53.75 -11.03
CA LEU A 447 75.73 -53.09 -10.98
C LEU A 447 76.86 -54.00 -10.50
N GLU A 448 76.59 -54.84 -9.48
CA GLU A 448 77.58 -55.78 -8.97
C GLU A 448 77.91 -56.88 -10.00
N LEU A 449 76.91 -57.36 -10.74
CA LEU A 449 77.09 -58.30 -11.84
C LEU A 449 77.92 -57.70 -12.97
N GLU A 450 77.60 -56.48 -13.40
CA GLU A 450 78.34 -55.76 -14.44
C GLU A 450 79.82 -55.57 -14.03
N PHE A 451 80.08 -55.25 -12.76
CA PHE A 451 81.43 -55.14 -12.23
C PHE A 451 82.18 -56.48 -12.19
N LYS A 452 81.49 -57.59 -11.90
CA LYS A 452 82.07 -58.94 -11.96
C LYS A 452 82.39 -59.34 -13.40
N ASP A 453 81.51 -59.05 -14.35
CA ASP A 453 81.72 -59.32 -15.77
C ASP A 453 82.92 -58.55 -16.32
N LEU A 454 83.07 -57.26 -15.94
CA LEU A 454 84.24 -56.45 -16.27
C LEU A 454 85.54 -57.02 -15.69
N LYS A 455 85.51 -57.56 -14.47
CA LYS A 455 86.68 -58.24 -13.88
C LYS A 455 87.02 -59.51 -14.64
N LEU A 456 86.03 -60.32 -14.98
CA LEU A 456 86.23 -61.55 -15.77
C LEU A 456 86.80 -61.23 -17.17
N SER A 457 86.30 -60.21 -17.86
CA SER A 457 86.84 -59.79 -19.16
C SER A 457 88.29 -59.31 -19.05
N ASN A 458 88.68 -58.69 -17.94
CA ASN A 458 90.06 -58.27 -17.70
C ASN A 458 91.00 -59.43 -17.31
N TYR A 459 90.47 -60.54 -16.78
CA TYR A 459 91.24 -61.77 -16.51
C TYR A 459 91.43 -62.65 -17.75
N VAL A 460 90.51 -62.62 -18.72
CA VAL A 460 90.62 -63.37 -19.98
C VAL A 460 91.55 -62.67 -21.00
N ASN A 461 91.79 -61.37 -20.82
CA ASN A 461 92.64 -60.54 -21.69
C ASN A 461 94.07 -60.31 -21.16
N ASN A 462 94.46 -60.95 -20.05
CA ASN A 462 95.84 -61.09 -19.57
C ASN A 462 96.23 -62.57 -19.57
#